data_AF-A0AAD8HY36-F1
#
_entry.id   AF-A0AAD8HY36-F1
#
_cell.length_a   1.000
_cell.length_b   1.000
_cell.length_c   1.000
_cell.angle_alpha   90.00
_cell.angle_beta   90.00
_cell.angle_gamma   90.00
#
_symmetry.space_group_name_H-M   'P 1'
#
loop_
_entity.id
_entity.type
_entity.pdbx_description
1 polymer ?
#
loop_
_entity_poly.entity_id
_entity_poly.type
_entity_poly.pdbx_seq_one_letter_code
_entity_poly.pdbx_strand_id
1 'polypeptide(L)'
;MANKYYDSFKDLRTGKYDWKVQARVLNLWQGYTKKGEPFKSFNLLLLDSKRCRIHAFVPGNAADVLEKALEVVKIYLFKNFTVKEYKDEDKFRCILKDIQITFSHETKISDLEESDVFIEKVGFDFYDIGDLEELSKQTTYLIDVIGVIEEPELNLAKFKNRLGRPQTHMKFHICDGNSRVKVTFWDAFAELFDEAIKEEFEWPLIIIIGSGRKEVLYNVKVKKVNTQQNWFKHICTSCYEEAKKDNGIFHCICGPRDVPYPEKWFNLCVVYCASTGEIEIVLENVACQKCYGKHVCDILDEDDESNFPKALNTIEDEDYKFHIAIQNGEGPIESKKCVAKDIISEKYPNNNDDNQPRPLEESYAELSTSTFHLDTMSENN
;
A
#
# COMPACT_ATOMS: atom_id res chain seq x y z
N MET A 1 -48.73 -1.78 -5.11
CA MET A 1 -47.47 -2.35 -5.65
C MET A 1 -46.86 -3.21 -4.55
N ALA A 2 -46.42 -4.43 -4.84
CA ALA A 2 -45.76 -5.26 -3.83
C ALA A 2 -44.47 -4.55 -3.36
N ASN A 3 -44.28 -4.39 -2.06
CA ASN A 3 -43.02 -3.86 -1.52
C ASN A 3 -41.88 -4.80 -1.96
N LYS A 4 -41.05 -4.34 -2.89
CA LYS A 4 -39.83 -5.07 -3.26
C LYS A 4 -38.87 -4.94 -2.08
N TYR A 5 -38.62 -6.06 -1.40
CA TYR A 5 -37.65 -6.12 -0.32
C TYR A 5 -36.24 -6.24 -0.93
N TYR A 6 -35.36 -5.31 -0.56
CA TYR A 6 -33.94 -5.32 -0.90
C TYR A 6 -33.12 -5.47 0.39
N ASP A 7 -32.05 -6.26 0.31
CA ASP A 7 -31.10 -6.43 1.40
C ASP A 7 -30.18 -5.20 1.51
N SER A 8 -29.47 -5.08 2.63
CA SER A 8 -28.42 -4.07 2.84
C SER A 8 -27.07 -4.75 3.07
N PHE A 9 -25.99 -4.06 2.72
CA PHE A 9 -24.62 -4.47 3.04
C PHE A 9 -24.33 -4.57 4.54
N LYS A 10 -25.18 -4.00 5.40
CA LYS A 10 -25.15 -4.24 6.85
C LYS A 10 -25.58 -5.65 7.24
N ASP A 11 -26.53 -6.21 6.50
CA ASP A 11 -27.21 -7.46 6.85
C ASP A 11 -26.54 -8.68 6.18
N LEU A 12 -25.51 -8.45 5.37
CA LEU A 12 -24.78 -9.52 4.66
C LEU A 12 -24.06 -10.45 5.63
N ARG A 13 -24.08 -11.75 5.27
CA ARG A 13 -23.43 -12.85 5.98
C ARG A 13 -23.11 -13.98 5.00
N THR A 14 -22.14 -14.80 5.38
CA THR A 14 -21.71 -15.97 4.61
C THR A 14 -22.81 -17.05 4.58
N GLY A 15 -22.64 -18.09 3.77
CA GLY A 15 -23.51 -19.27 3.76
C GLY A 15 -24.78 -19.16 2.89
N LYS A 16 -25.06 -18.01 2.26
CA LYS A 16 -26.06 -17.90 1.16
C LYS A 16 -25.55 -17.01 0.04
N TYR A 17 -26.16 -17.13 -1.14
CA TYR A 17 -25.76 -16.38 -2.33
C TYR A 17 -26.90 -15.59 -3.00
N ASP A 18 -28.17 -15.84 -2.65
CA ASP A 18 -29.37 -15.26 -3.29
C ASP A 18 -29.69 -13.81 -2.84
N TRP A 19 -28.66 -13.07 -2.42
CA TRP A 19 -28.72 -11.67 -2.02
C TRP A 19 -29.25 -10.76 -3.13
N LYS A 20 -29.93 -9.68 -2.74
CA LYS A 20 -30.44 -8.64 -3.66
C LYS A 20 -30.22 -7.26 -3.07
N VAL A 21 -29.22 -6.53 -3.55
CA VAL A 21 -28.88 -5.20 -3.04
C VAL A 21 -28.89 -4.17 -4.16
N GLN A 22 -29.48 -3.01 -3.90
CA GLN A 22 -29.35 -1.82 -4.75
C GLN A 22 -28.12 -1.05 -4.27
N ALA A 23 -27.16 -0.81 -5.16
CA ALA A 23 -25.92 -0.14 -4.79
C ALA A 23 -25.34 0.70 -5.92
N ARG A 24 -24.68 1.80 -5.55
CA ARG A 24 -23.85 2.61 -6.43
C ARG A 24 -22.43 2.05 -6.48
N VAL A 25 -21.82 2.04 -7.66
CA VAL A 25 -20.40 1.76 -7.82
C VAL A 25 -19.61 3.03 -7.50
N LEU A 26 -18.92 3.07 -6.37
CA LEU A 26 -18.08 4.21 -5.98
C LEU A 26 -16.73 4.20 -6.67
N ASN A 27 -16.12 3.02 -6.81
CA ASN A 27 -14.81 2.88 -7.45
C ASN A 27 -14.62 1.48 -8.05
N LEU A 28 -13.75 1.38 -9.05
CA LEU A 28 -13.33 0.16 -9.74
C LEU A 28 -11.82 0.22 -9.98
N TRP A 29 -11.09 -0.82 -9.56
CA TRP A 29 -9.64 -0.90 -9.76
C TRP A 29 -9.13 -2.33 -9.97
N GLN A 30 -8.01 -2.45 -10.69
CA GLN A 30 -7.31 -3.72 -10.90
C GLN A 30 -6.06 -3.79 -10.03
N GLY A 31 -5.76 -4.98 -9.50
CA GLY A 31 -4.47 -5.21 -8.85
C GLY A 31 -3.36 -5.44 -9.88
N TYR A 32 -2.11 -5.31 -9.43
CA TYR A 32 -0.93 -5.60 -10.25
C TYR A 32 0.00 -6.59 -9.54
N THR A 33 0.75 -7.37 -10.32
CA THR A 33 1.81 -8.24 -9.80
C THR A 33 3.02 -7.40 -9.38
N LYS A 34 3.92 -8.02 -8.60
CA LYS A 34 5.27 -7.48 -8.27
C LYS A 34 6.21 -7.31 -9.48
N LYS A 35 5.71 -7.47 -10.70
CA LYS A 35 6.43 -7.18 -11.94
C LYS A 35 5.77 -6.05 -12.73
N GLY A 36 4.68 -5.48 -12.21
CA GLY A 36 3.86 -4.47 -12.88
C GLY A 36 2.88 -5.02 -13.93
N GLU A 37 2.53 -6.30 -13.87
CA GLU A 37 1.53 -6.89 -14.79
C GLU A 37 0.13 -6.81 -14.17
N PRO A 38 -0.89 -6.31 -14.88
CA PRO A 38 -2.25 -6.23 -14.35
C PRO A 38 -2.87 -7.61 -14.14
N PHE A 39 -3.57 -7.79 -13.03
CA PHE A 39 -4.44 -8.95 -12.84
C PHE A 39 -5.70 -8.81 -13.70
N LYS A 40 -6.18 -9.93 -14.23
CA LYS A 40 -7.49 -9.97 -14.92
C LYS A 40 -8.67 -9.73 -13.99
N SER A 41 -8.49 -9.99 -12.69
CA SER A 41 -9.51 -9.69 -11.69
C SER A 41 -9.50 -8.21 -11.33
N PHE A 42 -10.66 -7.68 -10.96
CA PHE A 42 -10.77 -6.32 -10.45
C PHE A 42 -11.60 -6.28 -9.17
N ASN A 43 -11.50 -5.14 -8.49
CA ASN A 43 -12.16 -4.84 -7.23
C ASN A 43 -13.15 -3.71 -7.45
N LEU A 44 -14.15 -3.65 -6.58
CA LEU A 44 -15.18 -2.63 -6.56
C LEU A 44 -15.38 -2.14 -5.13
N LEU A 45 -15.68 -0.86 -5.01
CA LEU A 45 -16.24 -0.27 -3.80
C LEU A 45 -17.69 0.07 -4.07
N LEU A 46 -18.60 -0.51 -3.29
CA LEU A 46 -20.04 -0.34 -3.47
C LEU A 46 -20.65 0.39 -2.28
N LEU A 47 -21.68 1.19 -2.52
CA LEU A 47 -22.47 1.90 -1.50
C LEU A 47 -23.95 1.57 -1.67
N ASP A 48 -24.62 1.11 -0.61
CA ASP A 48 -26.05 0.84 -0.65
C ASP A 48 -26.91 2.03 -0.18
N SER A 49 -28.23 1.89 -0.30
CA SER A 49 -29.23 2.89 0.12
C SER A 49 -29.30 3.12 1.64
N LYS A 50 -28.60 2.32 2.46
CA LYS A 50 -28.48 2.50 3.91
C LYS A 50 -27.11 3.03 4.30
N ARG A 51 -26.38 3.66 3.37
CA ARG A 51 -25.05 4.23 3.56
C ARG A 51 -24.00 3.24 4.03
N CYS A 52 -24.18 1.96 3.74
CA CYS A 52 -23.18 0.95 4.05
C CYS A 52 -22.27 0.79 2.83
N ARG A 53 -20.95 0.89 3.05
CA ARG A 53 -19.94 0.59 2.02
C ARG A 53 -19.47 -0.86 2.13
N ILE A 54 -19.15 -1.50 1.01
CA ILE A 54 -18.52 -2.82 1.01
C ILE A 54 -17.58 -3.01 -0.18
N HIS A 55 -16.50 -3.74 0.06
CA HIS A 55 -15.61 -4.21 -0.99
C HIS A 55 -16.21 -5.43 -1.71
N ALA A 56 -16.12 -5.45 -3.04
CA ALA A 56 -16.45 -6.61 -3.85
C ALA A 56 -15.29 -6.98 -4.78
N PHE A 57 -14.99 -8.27 -4.85
CA PHE A 57 -13.96 -8.84 -5.71
C PHE A 57 -14.60 -9.55 -6.92
N VAL A 58 -14.08 -9.26 -8.11
CA VAL A 58 -14.47 -9.92 -9.37
C VAL A 58 -13.32 -10.80 -9.86
N PRO A 59 -13.46 -12.14 -9.84
CA PRO A 59 -12.43 -13.04 -10.34
C PRO A 59 -12.30 -12.94 -11.87
N GLY A 60 -11.09 -13.22 -12.38
CA GLY A 60 -10.76 -13.05 -13.81
C GLY A 60 -11.61 -13.87 -14.79
N ASN A 61 -12.31 -14.91 -14.34
CA ASN A 61 -13.24 -15.68 -15.18
C ASN A 61 -14.60 -14.99 -15.37
N ALA A 62 -14.93 -13.98 -14.55
CA ALA A 62 -16.15 -13.17 -14.66
C ALA A 62 -15.85 -11.72 -15.08
N ALA A 63 -14.58 -11.31 -15.04
CA ALA A 63 -14.17 -9.92 -15.21
C ALA A 63 -14.60 -9.32 -16.55
N ASP A 64 -14.28 -9.97 -17.68
CA ASP A 64 -14.55 -9.44 -19.03
C ASP A 64 -16.03 -9.10 -19.27
N VAL A 65 -16.95 -9.82 -18.62
CA VAL A 65 -18.39 -9.60 -18.75
C VAL A 65 -18.85 -8.48 -17.82
N LEU A 66 -18.40 -8.49 -16.57
CA LEU A 66 -18.85 -7.54 -15.56
C LEU A 66 -18.23 -6.16 -15.72
N GLU A 67 -16.98 -6.07 -16.17
CA GLU A 67 -16.30 -4.80 -16.46
C GLU A 67 -17.02 -4.01 -17.55
N LYS A 68 -17.56 -4.69 -18.57
CA LYS A 68 -18.35 -4.06 -19.64
C LYS A 68 -19.75 -3.65 -19.19
N ALA A 69 -20.26 -4.25 -18.13
CA ALA A 69 -21.61 -4.02 -17.62
C ALA A 69 -21.64 -2.97 -16.50
N LEU A 70 -20.49 -2.55 -16.00
CA LEU A 70 -20.37 -1.66 -14.86
C LEU A 70 -19.66 -0.37 -15.26
N GLU A 71 -20.23 0.73 -14.77
CA GLU A 71 -19.65 2.06 -14.84
C GLU A 71 -19.65 2.64 -13.44
N VAL A 72 -18.56 3.32 -13.09
CA VAL A 72 -18.43 4.07 -11.84
C VAL A 72 -19.51 5.15 -11.78
N VAL A 73 -19.93 5.53 -10.57
CA VAL A 73 -21.02 6.47 -10.26
C VAL A 73 -22.43 5.93 -10.57
N LYS A 74 -22.63 4.97 -11.47
CA LYS A 74 -23.98 4.42 -11.74
C LYS A 74 -24.52 3.53 -10.61
N ILE A 75 -25.84 3.40 -10.58
CA ILE A 75 -26.58 2.57 -9.61
C ILE A 75 -27.07 1.30 -10.28
N TYR A 76 -26.92 0.18 -9.58
CA TYR A 76 -27.34 -1.13 -10.08
C TYR A 76 -28.06 -1.94 -9.01
N LEU A 77 -28.88 -2.88 -9.46
CA LEU A 77 -29.40 -3.98 -8.67
C LEU A 77 -28.51 -5.20 -8.85
N PHE A 78 -27.76 -5.54 -7.82
CA PHE A 78 -26.93 -6.74 -7.76
C PHE A 78 -27.73 -7.90 -7.18
N LYS A 79 -27.69 -9.05 -7.85
CA LYS A 79 -28.29 -10.30 -7.38
C LYS A 79 -27.33 -11.47 -7.52
N ASN A 80 -27.51 -12.49 -6.70
CA ASN A 80 -26.83 -13.78 -6.81
C ASN A 80 -25.29 -13.65 -6.68
N PHE A 81 -24.81 -13.31 -5.48
CA PHE A 81 -23.39 -13.16 -5.20
C PHE A 81 -23.02 -13.81 -3.87
N THR A 82 -21.77 -14.24 -3.75
CA THR A 82 -21.28 -14.89 -2.52
C THR A 82 -20.68 -13.83 -1.60
N VAL A 83 -20.84 -14.01 -0.29
CA VAL A 83 -20.13 -13.24 0.74
C VAL A 83 -19.07 -14.16 1.36
N LYS A 84 -17.85 -13.65 1.49
CA LYS A 84 -16.72 -14.35 2.12
C LYS A 84 -16.13 -13.50 3.24
N GLU A 85 -15.62 -14.17 4.25
CA GLU A 85 -14.75 -13.54 5.23
C GLU A 85 -13.38 -13.25 4.60
N TYR A 86 -12.79 -12.14 5.01
CA TYR A 86 -11.38 -11.89 4.74
C TYR A 86 -10.51 -12.83 5.56
N LYS A 87 -9.32 -13.11 5.04
CA LYS A 87 -8.26 -13.82 5.75
C LYS A 87 -7.32 -12.83 6.44
N ASP A 88 -6.57 -13.30 7.43
CA ASP A 88 -5.57 -12.49 8.14
C ASP A 88 -4.45 -11.97 7.22
N GLU A 89 -4.19 -12.66 6.11
CA GLU A 89 -3.23 -12.25 5.08
C GLU A 89 -3.75 -11.15 4.15
N ASP A 90 -5.07 -10.89 4.12
CA ASP A 90 -5.69 -9.88 3.27
C ASP A 90 -5.44 -8.47 3.85
N LYS A 91 -4.47 -7.79 3.25
CA LYS A 91 -4.03 -6.42 3.60
C LYS A 91 -4.68 -5.36 2.70
N PHE A 92 -4.49 -4.09 3.05
CA PHE A 92 -4.92 -2.94 2.26
C PHE A 92 -6.42 -2.92 1.95
N ARG A 93 -7.24 -3.36 2.90
CA ARG A 93 -8.71 -3.30 2.83
C ARG A 93 -9.15 -1.84 2.87
N CYS A 94 -9.97 -1.42 1.91
CA CYS A 94 -10.47 -0.05 1.82
C CYS A 94 -11.55 0.29 2.85
N ILE A 95 -12.19 -0.71 3.47
CA ILE A 95 -13.29 -0.54 4.42
C ILE A 95 -13.06 -1.40 5.66
N LEU A 96 -13.47 -0.90 6.84
CA LEU A 96 -13.46 -1.62 8.10
C LEU A 96 -14.60 -2.66 8.16
N LYS A 97 -14.45 -3.76 7.41
CA LYS A 97 -15.34 -4.92 7.41
C LYS A 97 -14.55 -6.22 7.38
N ASP A 98 -15.08 -7.22 8.06
CA ASP A 98 -14.51 -8.57 8.10
C ASP A 98 -14.96 -9.44 6.92
N ILE A 99 -15.90 -8.93 6.11
CA ILE A 99 -16.46 -9.61 4.94
C ILE A 99 -16.26 -8.80 3.67
N GLN A 100 -16.21 -9.52 2.55
CA GLN A 100 -16.25 -8.99 1.20
C GLN A 100 -17.23 -9.76 0.33
N ILE A 101 -17.71 -9.13 -0.73
CA ILE A 101 -18.48 -9.79 -1.77
C ILE A 101 -17.52 -10.45 -2.76
N THR A 102 -17.88 -11.61 -3.29
CA THR A 102 -17.25 -12.22 -4.46
C THR A 102 -18.31 -12.41 -5.55
N PHE A 103 -18.16 -11.70 -6.66
CA PHE A 103 -19.00 -11.88 -7.83
C PHE A 103 -18.56 -13.10 -8.66
N SER A 104 -19.46 -13.57 -9.50
CA SER A 104 -19.23 -14.70 -10.39
C SER A 104 -20.06 -14.56 -11.66
N HIS A 105 -19.97 -15.54 -12.56
CA HIS A 105 -20.83 -15.60 -13.75
C HIS A 105 -22.32 -15.77 -13.41
N GLU A 106 -22.67 -16.17 -12.17
CA GLU A 106 -24.05 -16.28 -11.72
C GLU A 106 -24.62 -14.94 -11.22
N THR A 107 -23.75 -13.96 -10.99
CA THR A 107 -24.14 -12.62 -10.53
C THR A 107 -24.89 -11.89 -11.64
N LYS A 108 -26.08 -11.42 -11.29
CA LYS A 108 -26.95 -10.67 -12.19
C LYS A 108 -26.92 -9.21 -11.78
N ILE A 109 -26.66 -8.35 -12.76
CA ILE A 109 -26.60 -6.91 -12.61
C ILE A 109 -27.68 -6.31 -13.50
N SER A 110 -28.39 -5.30 -13.00
CA SER A 110 -29.39 -4.57 -13.77
C SER A 110 -29.33 -3.10 -13.41
N ASP A 111 -29.30 -2.23 -14.40
CA ASP A 111 -29.25 -0.78 -14.20
C ASP A 111 -30.46 -0.28 -13.41
N LEU A 112 -30.22 0.74 -12.60
CA LEU A 112 -31.25 1.51 -11.92
C LEU A 112 -31.04 2.99 -12.22
N GLU A 113 -32.14 3.72 -12.34
CA GLU A 113 -32.09 5.17 -12.50
C GLU A 113 -32.08 5.87 -11.14
N GLU A 114 -31.52 7.08 -11.06
CA GLU A 114 -31.57 7.89 -9.83
C GLU A 114 -33.00 8.28 -9.42
N SER A 115 -33.95 8.22 -10.36
CA SER A 115 -35.38 8.39 -10.13
C SER A 115 -36.01 7.21 -9.36
N ASP A 116 -35.42 6.01 -9.45
CA ASP A 116 -35.92 4.79 -8.81
C ASP A 116 -35.40 4.63 -7.38
N VAL A 117 -34.15 5.03 -7.13
CA VAL A 117 -33.49 4.88 -5.84
C VAL A 117 -32.47 5.99 -5.63
N PHE A 118 -32.52 6.61 -4.46
CA PHE A 118 -31.50 7.56 -4.02
C PHE A 118 -30.40 6.84 -3.25
N ILE A 119 -29.17 6.95 -3.74
CA ILE A 119 -27.94 6.49 -3.08
C ILE A 119 -26.91 7.60 -3.26
N GLU A 120 -26.21 7.98 -2.19
CA GLU A 120 -25.20 9.04 -2.23
C GLU A 120 -24.11 8.77 -3.28
N LYS A 121 -23.57 9.84 -3.87
CA LYS A 121 -22.52 9.75 -4.90
C LYS A 121 -21.15 9.37 -4.31
N VAL A 122 -20.91 9.73 -3.05
CA VAL A 122 -19.64 9.55 -2.34
C VAL A 122 -19.89 9.12 -0.91
N GLY A 123 -18.89 8.49 -0.29
CA GLY A 123 -18.90 8.17 1.13
C GLY A 123 -17.47 7.93 1.62
N PHE A 124 -17.15 8.46 2.80
CA PHE A 124 -15.82 8.44 3.41
C PHE A 124 -15.92 8.15 4.92
N ASP A 125 -14.94 7.43 5.45
CA ASP A 125 -14.75 7.21 6.89
C ASP A 125 -13.45 7.90 7.31
N PHE A 126 -13.54 9.20 7.58
CA PHE A 126 -12.37 10.05 7.85
C PHE A 126 -11.69 9.68 9.17
N TYR A 127 -10.35 9.71 9.14
CA TYR A 127 -9.50 9.72 10.32
C TYR A 127 -8.83 11.09 10.46
N ASP A 128 -8.63 11.51 11.70
CA ASP A 128 -7.92 12.76 12.00
C ASP A 128 -6.44 12.61 11.64
N ILE A 129 -5.80 13.70 11.19
CA ILE A 129 -4.38 13.65 10.78
C ILE A 129 -3.49 13.31 11.99
N GLY A 130 -3.89 13.72 13.19
CA GLY A 130 -3.20 13.39 14.44
C GLY A 130 -3.15 11.89 14.78
N ASP A 131 -4.11 11.10 14.28
CA ASP A 131 -4.19 9.66 14.56
C ASP A 131 -3.34 8.81 13.58
N LEU A 132 -2.82 9.41 12.51
CA LEU A 132 -2.18 8.66 11.43
C LEU A 132 -0.92 7.93 11.86
N GLU A 133 -0.18 8.47 12.84
CA GLU A 133 1.00 7.78 13.38
C GLU A 133 0.63 6.45 14.03
N GLU A 134 -0.44 6.39 14.82
CA GLU A 134 -0.89 5.13 15.42
C GLU A 134 -1.45 4.18 14.34
N LEU A 135 -2.29 4.71 13.45
CA LEU A 135 -2.95 3.93 12.39
C LEU A 135 -1.98 3.34 11.35
N SER A 136 -0.78 3.91 11.24
CA SER A 136 0.27 3.44 10.35
C SER A 136 1.01 2.20 10.86
N LYS A 137 0.83 1.83 12.14
CA LYS A 137 1.40 0.61 12.74
C LYS A 137 0.74 -0.67 12.23
N GLN A 138 -0.34 -0.56 11.47
CA GLN A 138 -1.01 -1.68 10.81
C GLN A 138 -1.07 -1.48 9.28
N THR A 139 -1.17 -2.59 8.54
CA THR A 139 -1.26 -2.59 7.06
C THR A 139 -2.53 -3.25 6.54
N THR A 140 -3.43 -3.63 7.44
CA THR A 140 -4.70 -4.30 7.12
C THR A 140 -5.69 -3.36 6.46
N TYR A 141 -5.86 -2.15 6.99
CA TYR A 141 -6.84 -1.18 6.52
C TYR A 141 -6.17 0.04 5.92
N LEU A 142 -6.77 0.59 4.86
CA LEU A 142 -6.47 1.91 4.30
C LEU A 142 -7.20 3.00 5.13
N ILE A 143 -6.98 4.28 4.83
CA ILE A 143 -7.64 5.40 5.52
C ILE A 143 -8.31 6.33 4.52
N ASP A 144 -9.37 6.98 4.94
CA ASP A 144 -9.84 8.20 4.30
C ASP A 144 -9.37 9.39 5.16
N VAL A 145 -8.85 10.45 4.54
CA VAL A 145 -8.41 11.68 5.23
C VAL A 145 -8.86 12.91 4.48
N ILE A 146 -9.00 14.01 5.20
CA ILE A 146 -9.31 15.33 4.65
C ILE A 146 -8.32 16.34 5.21
N GLY A 147 -7.90 17.31 4.39
CA GLY A 147 -7.03 18.38 4.86
C GLY A 147 -6.87 19.50 3.84
N VAL A 148 -6.27 20.59 4.30
CA VAL A 148 -5.92 21.74 3.49
C VAL A 148 -4.51 21.56 2.94
N ILE A 149 -4.33 21.72 1.63
CA ILE A 149 -3.01 21.73 0.99
C ILE A 149 -2.30 23.03 1.37
N GLU A 150 -1.05 22.91 1.83
CA GLU A 150 -0.26 24.05 2.29
C GLU A 150 0.58 24.69 1.18
N GLU A 151 1.03 23.89 0.21
CA GLU A 151 1.89 24.37 -0.86
C GLU A 151 1.10 25.19 -1.89
N PRO A 152 1.50 26.44 -2.17
CA PRO A 152 0.86 27.26 -3.20
C PRO A 152 1.17 26.77 -4.63
N GLU A 153 2.29 26.07 -4.79
CA GLU A 153 2.74 25.50 -6.06
C GLU A 153 3.10 24.03 -5.87
N LEU A 154 2.46 23.16 -6.65
CA LEU A 154 2.68 21.73 -6.64
C LEU A 154 3.48 21.32 -7.87
N ASN A 155 4.43 20.41 -7.69
CA ASN A 155 5.35 20.00 -8.75
C ASN A 155 5.26 18.50 -9.02
N LEU A 156 4.95 18.14 -10.27
CA LEU A 156 5.06 16.78 -10.76
C LEU A 156 6.54 16.45 -11.08
N ALA A 157 7.13 15.59 -10.26
CA ALA A 157 8.51 15.14 -10.42
C ALA A 157 8.59 13.80 -11.16
N LYS A 158 9.64 13.62 -11.97
CA LYS A 158 9.94 12.36 -12.67
C LYS A 158 11.25 11.77 -12.15
N PHE A 159 11.30 10.46 -11.98
CA PHE A 159 12.51 9.75 -11.54
C PHE A 159 12.55 8.33 -12.11
N LYS A 160 13.69 7.65 -12.02
CA LYS A 160 13.78 6.22 -12.32
C LYS A 160 13.79 5.43 -11.02
N ASN A 161 12.95 4.39 -10.96
CA ASN A 161 12.88 3.51 -9.81
C ASN A 161 14.02 2.47 -9.82
N ARG A 162 14.03 1.58 -8.82
CA ARG A 162 15.07 0.53 -8.65
C ARG A 162 15.25 -0.38 -9.85
N LEU A 163 14.19 -0.59 -10.61
CA LEU A 163 14.20 -1.45 -11.79
C LEU A 163 14.56 -0.66 -13.05
N GLY A 164 15.03 0.58 -12.90
CA GLY A 164 15.30 1.50 -14.00
C GLY A 164 14.05 2.00 -14.71
N ARG A 165 12.85 1.71 -14.18
CA ARG A 165 11.58 2.10 -14.79
C ARG A 165 11.28 3.57 -14.47
N PRO A 166 10.86 4.37 -15.45
CA PRO A 166 10.42 5.74 -15.19
C PRO A 166 9.16 5.71 -14.32
N GLN A 167 9.11 6.60 -13.33
CA GLN A 167 7.95 6.84 -12.48
C GLN A 167 7.78 8.35 -12.29
N THR A 168 6.54 8.75 -11.98
CA THR A 168 6.22 10.13 -11.63
C THR A 168 5.66 10.20 -10.22
N HIS A 169 5.83 11.34 -9.55
CA HIS A 169 5.21 11.57 -8.26
C HIS A 169 4.94 13.05 -8.02
N MET A 170 3.98 13.32 -7.13
CA MET A 170 3.73 14.64 -6.58
C MET A 170 3.72 14.52 -5.06
N LYS A 171 4.49 15.37 -4.39
CA LYS A 171 4.61 15.40 -2.93
C LYS A 171 4.15 16.77 -2.41
N PHE A 172 3.38 16.75 -1.34
CA PHE A 172 2.84 17.94 -0.70
C PHE A 172 2.44 17.63 0.73
N HIS A 173 2.00 18.63 1.47
CA HIS A 173 1.50 18.47 2.83
C HIS A 173 0.03 18.83 2.90
N ILE A 174 -0.68 18.09 3.75
CA ILE A 174 -2.03 18.44 4.17
C ILE A 174 -2.06 18.70 5.67
N CYS A 175 -2.89 19.65 6.08
CA CYS A 175 -3.05 20.06 7.47
C CYS A 175 -4.55 20.16 7.82
N ASP A 176 -4.91 19.78 9.05
CA ASP A 176 -6.26 19.94 9.63
C ASP A 176 -6.35 21.15 10.57
N GLY A 177 -5.30 21.98 10.61
CA GLY A 177 -5.11 23.11 11.50
C GLY A 177 -4.33 22.79 12.78
N ASN A 178 -4.21 21.51 13.15
CA ASN A 178 -3.49 21.08 14.35
C ASN A 178 -2.32 20.13 14.01
N SER A 179 -2.56 19.19 13.11
CA SER A 179 -1.60 18.18 12.66
C SER A 179 -1.33 18.30 11.17
N ARG A 180 -0.13 17.88 10.77
CA ARG A 180 0.36 17.97 9.39
C ARG A 180 0.94 16.64 8.97
N VAL A 181 0.62 16.20 7.76
CA VAL A 181 1.18 14.98 7.17
C VAL A 181 1.63 15.22 5.74
N LYS A 182 2.68 14.49 5.33
CA LYS A 182 3.16 14.47 3.96
C LYS A 182 2.37 13.45 3.14
N VAL A 183 1.88 13.88 1.99
CA VAL A 183 1.19 13.05 1.00
C VAL A 183 2.10 12.83 -0.19
N THR A 184 1.98 11.67 -0.83
CA THR A 184 2.63 11.40 -2.12
C THR A 184 1.66 10.70 -3.05
N PHE A 185 1.36 11.34 -4.18
CA PHE A 185 0.68 10.71 -5.30
C PHE A 185 1.74 10.20 -6.28
N TRP A 186 1.45 9.07 -6.93
CA TRP A 186 2.38 8.40 -7.84
C TRP A 186 1.77 8.29 -9.23
N ASP A 187 2.63 8.16 -10.24
CA ASP A 187 2.33 7.79 -11.61
C ASP A 187 1.06 8.46 -12.18
N ALA A 188 0.13 7.66 -12.74
CA ALA A 188 -1.08 8.16 -13.37
C ALA A 188 -1.93 9.02 -12.44
N PHE A 189 -1.98 8.72 -11.14
CA PHE A 189 -2.76 9.49 -10.18
C PHE A 189 -2.13 10.86 -9.90
N ALA A 190 -0.78 10.94 -9.87
CA ALA A 190 -0.08 12.21 -9.76
C ALA A 190 -0.28 13.09 -11.01
N GLU A 191 -0.25 12.48 -12.20
CA GLU A 191 -0.51 13.17 -13.47
C GLU A 191 -1.95 13.66 -13.57
N LEU A 192 -2.93 12.84 -13.19
CA LEU A 192 -4.34 13.24 -13.14
C LEU A 192 -4.57 14.39 -12.16
N PHE A 193 -3.94 14.35 -11.00
CA PHE A 193 -4.04 15.43 -10.02
C PHE A 193 -3.34 16.71 -10.51
N ASP A 194 -2.17 16.60 -11.15
CA ASP A 194 -1.45 17.73 -11.77
C ASP A 194 -2.29 18.45 -12.83
N GLU A 195 -3.00 17.70 -13.67
CA GLU A 195 -3.96 18.29 -14.62
C GLU A 195 -5.16 18.90 -13.91
N ALA A 196 -5.71 18.22 -12.91
CA ALA A 196 -6.87 18.72 -12.18
C ALA A 196 -6.60 20.07 -11.52
N ILE A 197 -5.45 20.26 -10.85
CA ILE A 197 -5.10 21.50 -10.14
C ILE A 197 -4.72 22.68 -11.05
N LYS A 198 -4.57 22.47 -12.37
CA LYS A 198 -4.33 23.55 -13.35
C LYS A 198 -5.60 24.31 -13.70
N GLU A 199 -6.77 23.74 -13.39
CA GLU A 199 -8.04 24.46 -13.49
C GLU A 199 -8.08 25.62 -12.48
N GLU A 200 -8.99 26.58 -12.65
CA GLU A 200 -9.11 27.68 -11.68
C GLU A 200 -9.70 27.16 -10.36
N PHE A 201 -8.94 27.27 -9.27
CA PHE A 201 -9.41 26.97 -7.91
C PHE A 201 -9.36 28.19 -7.01
N GLU A 202 -10.30 28.24 -6.07
CA GLU A 202 -10.24 29.15 -4.94
C GLU A 202 -9.29 28.59 -3.87
N TRP A 203 -8.39 29.44 -3.37
CA TRP A 203 -7.50 29.10 -2.25
C TRP A 203 -8.16 29.46 -0.90
N PRO A 204 -8.05 28.61 0.13
CA PRO A 204 -7.20 27.42 0.21
C PRO A 204 -7.80 26.15 -0.42
N LEU A 205 -6.96 25.31 -1.03
CA LEU A 205 -7.38 24.04 -1.63
C LEU A 205 -7.60 22.95 -0.55
N ILE A 206 -8.82 22.43 -0.46
CA ILE A 206 -9.19 21.32 0.41
C ILE A 206 -9.17 20.03 -0.41
N ILE A 207 -8.48 19.01 0.10
CA ILE A 207 -8.40 17.69 -0.54
C ILE A 207 -8.98 16.61 0.36
N ILE A 208 -9.73 15.70 -0.25
CA ILE A 208 -10.18 14.43 0.34
C ILE A 208 -9.42 13.30 -0.33
N ILE A 209 -8.75 12.48 0.46
CA ILE A 209 -8.00 11.32 -0.01
C ILE A 209 -8.67 10.08 0.55
N GLY A 210 -9.32 9.32 -0.32
CA GLY A 210 -9.91 8.03 0.03
C GLY A 210 -8.94 6.87 -0.17
N SER A 211 -9.02 5.85 0.67
CA SER A 211 -8.21 4.62 0.58
C SER A 211 -6.69 4.87 0.51
N GLY A 212 -6.21 5.86 1.25
CA GLY A 212 -4.79 6.17 1.39
C GLY A 212 -4.01 5.06 2.12
N ARG A 213 -2.82 4.74 1.60
CA ARG A 213 -1.85 3.90 2.29
C ARG A 213 -1.04 4.73 3.28
N LYS A 214 -0.84 4.21 4.48
CA LYS A 214 -0.04 4.84 5.53
C LYS A 214 1.34 4.20 5.58
N GLU A 215 2.37 5.01 5.72
CA GLU A 215 3.75 4.56 5.92
C GLU A 215 4.45 5.45 6.94
N VAL A 216 5.25 4.85 7.83
CA VAL A 216 6.10 5.59 8.78
C VAL A 216 7.52 5.55 8.31
N LEU A 217 8.14 6.72 8.28
CA LEU A 217 9.56 6.87 8.01
C LEU A 217 10.25 7.28 9.31
N TYR A 218 11.23 6.49 9.73
CA TYR A 218 12.03 6.81 10.90
C TYR A 218 13.38 7.33 10.46
N ASN A 219 13.78 8.47 11.04
CA ASN A 219 15.17 8.90 11.03
C ASN A 219 15.87 8.13 12.15
N VAL A 220 16.88 7.34 11.80
CA VAL A 220 17.61 6.55 12.79
C VAL A 220 19.10 6.64 12.53
N LYS A 221 19.85 6.81 13.62
CA LYS A 221 21.31 6.77 13.59
C LYS A 221 21.77 5.35 13.88
N VAL A 222 22.57 4.76 12.99
CA VAL A 222 23.14 3.43 13.26
C VAL A 222 24.18 3.60 14.37
N LYS A 223 23.91 3.03 15.53
CA LYS A 223 24.85 3.08 16.65
C LYS A 223 25.91 1.99 16.53
N LYS A 224 25.51 0.80 16.11
CA LYS A 224 26.39 -0.37 16.08
C LYS A 224 25.89 -1.44 15.11
N VAL A 225 26.81 -2.13 14.45
CA VAL A 225 26.53 -3.34 13.69
C VAL A 225 26.71 -4.57 14.58
N ASN A 226 25.74 -5.50 14.56
CA ASN A 226 25.82 -6.75 15.32
C ASN A 226 26.67 -7.78 14.56
N THR A 227 27.95 -7.89 14.96
CA THR A 227 28.92 -8.78 14.33
C THR A 227 28.83 -10.24 14.78
N GLN A 228 27.98 -10.55 15.76
CA GLN A 228 27.80 -11.91 16.29
C GLN A 228 26.75 -12.71 15.51
N GLN A 229 25.84 -12.03 14.79
CA GLN A 229 24.82 -12.66 13.98
C GLN A 229 25.30 -12.86 12.53
N ASN A 230 24.70 -13.83 11.85
CA ASN A 230 24.97 -14.05 10.44
C ASN A 230 24.39 -12.89 9.60
N TRP A 231 25.25 -12.24 8.81
CA TRP A 231 24.94 -11.01 8.08
C TRP A 231 24.35 -11.24 6.68
N PHE A 232 24.26 -12.49 6.24
CA PHE A 232 23.55 -12.90 5.04
C PHE A 232 22.77 -14.19 5.25
N LYS A 233 21.83 -14.46 4.36
CA LYS A 233 21.06 -15.71 4.29
C LYS A 233 21.10 -16.30 2.90
N HIS A 234 20.85 -17.59 2.83
CA HIS A 234 20.75 -18.33 1.57
C HIS A 234 19.31 -18.30 1.08
N ILE A 235 19.12 -18.03 -0.21
CA ILE A 235 17.82 -17.79 -0.84
C ILE A 235 17.64 -18.75 -2.01
N CYS A 236 16.43 -19.30 -2.13
CA CYS A 236 16.05 -20.15 -3.25
C CYS A 236 15.98 -19.34 -4.54
N THR A 237 16.71 -19.78 -5.57
CA THR A 237 16.80 -19.11 -6.88
C THR A 237 15.50 -19.10 -7.69
N SER A 238 14.45 -19.82 -7.26
CA SER A 238 13.21 -19.94 -8.03
C SER A 238 11.94 -19.47 -7.32
N CYS A 239 11.92 -19.37 -5.99
CA CYS A 239 10.80 -18.76 -5.26
C CYS A 239 11.24 -17.59 -4.35
N TYR A 240 12.54 -17.37 -4.20
CA TYR A 240 13.12 -16.32 -3.36
C TYR A 240 12.83 -16.44 -1.85
N GLU A 241 12.34 -17.60 -1.41
CA GLU A 241 12.25 -17.95 0.02
C GLU A 241 13.60 -18.44 0.57
N GLU A 242 13.74 -18.41 1.89
CA GLU A 242 14.98 -18.85 2.56
C GLU A 242 15.29 -20.32 2.24
N ALA A 243 16.58 -20.61 2.05
CA ALA A 243 17.09 -21.97 1.89
C ALA A 243 17.96 -22.32 3.10
N LYS A 244 17.66 -23.45 3.75
CA LYS A 244 18.39 -23.91 4.94
C LYS A 244 19.26 -25.10 4.60
N LYS A 245 20.46 -25.15 5.18
CA LYS A 245 21.42 -26.23 4.98
C LYS A 245 21.08 -27.39 5.92
N ASP A 246 20.85 -28.58 5.37
CA ASP A 246 20.74 -29.85 6.10
C ASP A 246 21.63 -30.90 5.43
N ASN A 247 22.46 -31.61 6.21
CA ASN A 247 23.42 -32.61 5.72
C ASN A 247 24.29 -32.16 4.52
N GLY A 248 24.62 -30.86 4.43
CA GLY A 248 25.44 -30.30 3.35
C GLY A 248 24.64 -29.80 2.13
N ILE A 249 23.35 -30.11 2.03
CA ILE A 249 22.45 -29.73 0.94
C ILE A 249 21.55 -28.60 1.43
N PHE A 250 21.29 -27.60 0.58
CA PHE A 250 20.32 -26.56 0.91
C PHE A 250 18.92 -26.97 0.45
N HIS A 251 17.92 -26.77 1.30
CA HIS A 251 16.52 -27.03 1.02
C HIS A 251 15.69 -25.75 1.17
N CYS A 252 14.77 -25.50 0.24
CA CYS A 252 13.82 -24.38 0.35
C CYS A 252 12.89 -24.56 1.55
N ILE A 253 12.60 -23.50 2.31
CA ILE A 253 11.57 -23.58 3.36
C ILE A 253 10.15 -23.68 2.79
N CYS A 254 9.96 -23.27 1.54
CA CYS A 254 8.68 -23.22 0.84
C CYS A 254 8.14 -24.59 0.40
N GLY A 255 8.98 -25.61 0.38
CA GLY A 255 8.63 -26.93 -0.17
C GLY A 255 9.87 -27.83 -0.30
N PRO A 256 9.67 -29.11 -0.69
CA PRO A 256 10.71 -30.15 -0.66
C PRO A 256 11.69 -30.03 -1.85
N ARG A 257 12.21 -28.83 -2.10
CA ARG A 257 13.12 -28.53 -3.21
C ARG A 257 14.53 -28.36 -2.69
N ASP A 258 15.45 -29.09 -3.31
CA ASP A 258 16.88 -28.88 -3.13
C ASP A 258 17.34 -27.67 -3.94
N VAL A 259 18.19 -26.84 -3.34
CA VAL A 259 18.74 -25.61 -3.90
C VAL A 259 20.26 -25.72 -3.90
N PRO A 260 20.89 -26.42 -4.87
CA PRO A 260 22.34 -26.68 -4.83
C PRO A 260 23.19 -25.39 -4.79
N TYR A 261 22.70 -24.33 -5.45
CA TYR A 261 23.36 -23.04 -5.55
C TYR A 261 22.39 -21.94 -5.11
N PRO A 262 22.19 -21.74 -3.79
CA PRO A 262 21.33 -20.67 -3.32
C PRO A 262 21.99 -19.31 -3.55
N GLU A 263 21.18 -18.30 -3.84
CA GLU A 263 21.64 -16.91 -3.81
C GLU A 263 21.97 -16.49 -2.38
N LYS A 264 22.89 -15.53 -2.21
CA LYS A 264 23.23 -14.95 -0.91
C LYS A 264 22.67 -13.53 -0.83
N TRP A 265 21.77 -13.28 0.11
CA TRP A 265 21.13 -11.98 0.30
C TRP A 265 21.44 -11.43 1.69
N PHE A 266 21.59 -10.11 1.83
CA PHE A 266 21.88 -9.53 3.13
C PHE A 266 20.77 -9.80 4.14
N ASN A 267 21.19 -9.93 5.39
CA ASN A 267 20.38 -10.07 6.60
C ASN A 267 21.17 -9.44 7.75
N LEU A 268 21.49 -8.16 7.62
CA LEU A 268 22.40 -7.49 8.54
C LEU A 268 21.65 -6.97 9.76
N CYS A 269 22.09 -7.34 10.95
CA CYS A 269 21.49 -6.89 12.18
C CYS A 269 22.26 -5.69 12.75
N VAL A 270 21.55 -4.63 13.10
CA VAL A 270 22.15 -3.38 13.59
C VAL A 270 21.33 -2.83 14.76
N VAL A 271 21.99 -2.08 15.63
CA VAL A 271 21.37 -1.33 16.73
C VAL A 271 21.26 0.12 16.32
N TYR A 272 20.04 0.64 16.34
CA TYR A 272 19.73 2.04 16.10
C TYR A 272 19.51 2.78 17.40
N CYS A 273 19.91 4.06 17.43
CA CYS A 273 19.47 5.00 18.44
C CYS A 273 18.29 5.81 17.87
N ALA A 274 17.10 5.63 18.45
CA ALA A 274 15.92 6.46 18.21
C ALA A 274 15.75 7.47 19.35
N SER A 275 14.89 8.47 19.15
CA SER A 275 14.54 9.45 20.20
C SER A 275 13.93 8.81 21.45
N THR A 276 13.38 7.61 21.32
CA THR A 276 12.70 6.85 22.39
C THR A 276 13.55 5.75 23.02
N GLY A 277 14.74 5.43 22.49
CA GLY A 277 15.59 4.34 22.99
C GLY A 277 16.41 3.65 21.90
N GLU A 278 17.03 2.53 22.25
CA GLU A 278 17.80 1.70 21.30
C GLU A 278 16.95 0.54 20.79
N ILE A 279 16.91 0.36 19.48
CA ILE A 279 16.12 -0.71 18.83
C ILE A 279 17.05 -1.51 17.92
N GLU A 280 17.00 -2.84 18.04
CA GLU A 280 17.67 -3.75 17.12
C GLU A 280 16.79 -3.98 15.88
N ILE A 281 17.37 -3.78 14.69
CA ILE A 281 16.65 -3.85 13.41
C ILE A 281 17.45 -4.72 12.45
N VAL A 282 16.74 -5.52 11.67
CA VAL A 282 17.34 -6.26 10.56
C VAL A 282 17.21 -5.45 9.27
N LEU A 283 18.34 -5.12 8.66
CA LEU A 283 18.44 -4.58 7.31
C LEU A 283 18.37 -5.72 6.29
N GLU A 284 17.33 -5.70 5.45
CA GLU A 284 17.16 -6.69 4.39
C GLU A 284 18.04 -6.38 3.16
N ASN A 285 18.12 -7.35 2.24
CA ASN A 285 18.97 -7.33 1.04
C ASN A 285 19.05 -5.97 0.34
N VAL A 286 17.89 -5.39 0.02
CA VAL A 286 17.79 -4.14 -0.74
C VAL A 286 18.30 -2.96 0.08
N ALA A 287 18.05 -2.95 1.39
CA ALA A 287 18.52 -1.88 2.25
C ALA A 287 20.05 -1.87 2.30
N CYS A 288 20.66 -3.02 2.55
CA CYS A 288 22.12 -3.16 2.55
C CYS A 288 22.76 -2.82 1.20
N GLN A 289 22.18 -3.30 0.08
CA GLN A 289 22.71 -2.99 -1.25
C GLN A 289 22.80 -1.48 -1.53
N LYS A 290 21.86 -0.69 -0.99
CA LYS A 290 21.91 0.78 -1.09
C LYS A 290 22.96 1.38 -0.17
N CYS A 291 23.02 0.93 1.10
CA CYS A 291 24.04 1.40 2.04
C CYS A 291 25.46 1.22 1.49
N TYR A 292 25.72 0.07 0.87
CA TYR A 292 27.08 -0.32 0.50
C TYR A 292 27.38 -0.19 -1.00
N GLY A 293 26.36 -0.09 -1.85
CA GLY A 293 26.53 -0.13 -3.31
C GLY A 293 27.04 -1.48 -3.83
N LYS A 294 26.88 -2.56 -3.06
CA LYS A 294 27.46 -3.89 -3.31
C LYS A 294 26.47 -5.01 -2.99
N HIS A 295 26.61 -6.15 -3.66
CA HIS A 295 25.94 -7.41 -3.29
C HIS A 295 26.76 -8.20 -2.26
N VAL A 296 26.15 -9.20 -1.62
CA VAL A 296 26.84 -10.07 -0.65
C VAL A 296 28.06 -10.74 -1.27
N CYS A 297 27.95 -11.21 -2.51
CA CYS A 297 29.06 -11.86 -3.21
C CYS A 297 30.25 -10.92 -3.41
N ASP A 298 30.01 -9.64 -3.76
CA ASP A 298 31.08 -8.66 -3.94
C ASP A 298 31.87 -8.44 -2.64
N ILE A 299 31.20 -8.50 -1.48
CA ILE A 299 31.85 -8.35 -0.16
C ILE A 299 32.62 -9.63 0.20
N LEU A 300 32.08 -10.81 -0.12
CA LEU A 300 32.75 -12.09 0.11
C LEU A 300 33.95 -12.34 -0.79
N ASP A 301 34.01 -11.71 -1.96
CA ASP A 301 35.19 -11.78 -2.83
C ASP A 301 36.33 -10.90 -2.29
N GLU A 302 36.00 -9.88 -1.49
CA GLU A 302 36.95 -8.96 -0.87
C GLU A 302 37.43 -9.41 0.54
N ASP A 303 36.60 -10.15 1.29
CA ASP A 303 36.84 -10.61 2.66
C ASP A 303 36.62 -12.14 2.80
N ASP A 304 37.43 -12.83 3.63
CA ASP A 304 37.27 -14.27 3.91
C ASP A 304 35.91 -14.57 4.58
N GLU A 305 35.15 -15.54 4.05
CA GLU A 305 33.86 -16.04 4.57
C GLU A 305 33.91 -16.41 6.07
N SER A 306 35.10 -16.68 6.61
CA SER A 306 35.32 -17.10 7.99
C SER A 306 35.18 -15.95 9.02
N ASN A 307 35.21 -14.69 8.59
CA ASN A 307 35.16 -13.53 9.47
C ASN A 307 34.05 -12.54 9.06
N PHE A 308 33.55 -11.78 10.02
CA PHE A 308 32.60 -10.70 9.74
C PHE A 308 33.28 -9.59 8.89
N PRO A 309 32.72 -9.19 7.74
CA PRO A 309 33.35 -8.20 6.86
C PRO A 309 33.44 -6.82 7.50
N LYS A 310 34.63 -6.24 7.52
CA LYS A 310 34.84 -4.90 8.12
C LYS A 310 34.15 -3.80 7.32
N ALA A 311 33.97 -4.01 6.01
CA ALA A 311 33.26 -3.09 5.14
C ALA A 311 31.84 -2.79 5.64
N LEU A 312 31.20 -3.73 6.33
CA LEU A 312 29.85 -3.55 6.84
C LEU A 312 29.77 -2.59 8.04
N ASN A 313 30.87 -2.36 8.77
CA ASN A 313 30.89 -1.42 9.89
C ASN A 313 30.88 0.05 9.44
N THR A 314 31.03 0.34 8.14
CA THR A 314 31.06 1.70 7.60
C THR A 314 29.74 2.47 7.74
N ILE A 315 28.65 1.77 8.05
CA ILE A 315 27.35 2.40 8.31
C ILE A 315 27.22 2.89 9.75
N GLU A 316 28.11 2.49 10.67
CA GLU A 316 28.09 2.96 12.05
C GLU A 316 28.29 4.48 12.11
N ASP A 317 27.62 5.12 13.06
CA ASP A 317 27.63 6.57 13.30
C ASP A 317 27.10 7.46 12.17
N GLU A 318 26.52 6.87 11.12
CA GLU A 318 25.87 7.60 10.04
C GLU A 318 24.34 7.71 10.25
N ASP A 319 23.77 8.80 9.77
CA ASP A 319 22.33 9.10 9.85
C ASP A 319 21.61 8.66 8.57
N TYR A 320 20.59 7.83 8.75
CA TYR A 320 19.80 7.27 7.66
C TYR A 320 18.31 7.45 7.92
N LYS A 321 17.54 7.47 6.84
CA LYS A 321 16.08 7.44 6.89
C LYS A 321 15.61 6.10 6.36
N PHE A 322 14.91 5.32 7.19
CA PHE A 322 14.45 3.98 6.83
C PHE A 322 12.94 3.92 6.76
N HIS A 323 12.46 3.07 5.85
CA HIS A 323 11.11 2.53 5.94
C HIS A 323 11.18 1.28 6.82
N ILE A 324 10.70 1.43 8.06
CA ILE A 324 10.74 0.34 9.04
C ILE A 324 9.38 -0.31 9.08
N ALA A 325 9.33 -1.60 8.75
CA ALA A 325 8.17 -2.43 8.96
C ALA A 325 8.34 -3.16 10.31
N ILE A 326 7.39 -2.96 11.22
CA ILE A 326 7.33 -3.73 12.47
C ILE A 326 6.67 -5.07 12.14
N GLN A 327 7.38 -6.18 12.30
CA GLN A 327 6.75 -7.50 12.18
C GLN A 327 5.98 -7.80 13.48
N ASN A 328 4.72 -8.22 13.33
CA ASN A 328 3.80 -8.44 14.45
C ASN A 328 4.39 -9.43 15.48
N GLY A 329 4.62 -8.91 16.68
CA GLY A 329 4.61 -9.64 17.95
C GLY A 329 3.77 -8.82 18.95
N GLU A 330 3.06 -9.47 19.86
CA GLU A 330 2.40 -8.76 20.96
C GLU A 330 3.45 -8.27 21.96
N GLY A 331 3.48 -6.97 22.28
CA GLY A 331 4.46 -6.36 23.20
C GLY A 331 4.91 -4.93 22.82
N PRO A 332 5.73 -4.24 23.65
CA PRO A 332 6.36 -2.96 23.30
C PRO A 332 7.35 -3.10 22.13
N ILE A 333 7.64 -2.02 21.39
CA ILE A 333 8.53 -2.03 20.20
C ILE A 333 9.89 -2.69 20.48
N GLU A 334 10.41 -2.50 21.69
CA GLU A 334 11.66 -3.10 22.19
C GLU A 334 11.66 -4.64 22.21
N SER A 335 10.48 -5.26 22.17
CA SER A 335 10.29 -6.72 22.17
C SER A 335 9.92 -7.29 20.79
N LYS A 336 9.75 -6.44 19.77
CA LYS A 336 9.33 -6.85 18.42
C LYS A 336 10.53 -6.88 17.46
N LYS A 337 10.53 -7.85 16.55
CA LYS A 337 11.50 -7.88 15.45
C LYS A 337 11.17 -6.78 14.44
N CYS A 338 11.91 -5.68 14.50
CA CYS A 338 11.81 -4.59 13.54
C CYS A 338 12.64 -4.91 12.29
N VAL A 339 12.06 -4.70 11.11
CA VAL A 339 12.72 -4.98 9.84
C VAL A 339 12.71 -3.72 8.99
N ALA A 340 13.90 -3.22 8.68
CA ALA A 340 14.05 -2.16 7.69
C ALA A 340 14.08 -2.80 6.32
N LYS A 341 12.94 -2.69 5.62
CA LYS A 341 12.81 -3.20 4.26
C LYS A 341 13.57 -2.35 3.25
N ASP A 342 13.87 -1.11 3.63
CA ASP A 342 14.32 -0.10 2.68
C ASP A 342 15.05 1.10 3.29
N ILE A 343 15.98 1.67 2.52
CA ILE A 343 16.69 2.92 2.82
C ILE A 343 16.27 4.00 1.86
N ILE A 344 15.94 5.15 2.41
CA ILE A 344 15.30 6.22 1.68
C ILE A 344 16.30 7.30 1.25
N SER A 345 17.39 7.48 1.99
CA SER A 345 18.51 8.33 1.61
C SER A 345 19.79 7.88 2.33
N GLU A 346 20.91 7.88 1.61
CA GLU A 346 22.19 7.31 2.09
C GLU A 346 22.92 8.21 3.08
N LYS A 347 22.75 9.54 3.05
CA LYS A 347 23.37 10.51 3.97
C LYS A 347 22.54 11.78 4.05
N TYR A 348 22.14 12.21 5.25
CA TYR A 348 21.44 13.49 5.45
C TYR A 348 22.48 14.62 5.48
N PRO A 349 22.51 15.58 4.53
CA PRO A 349 23.09 16.88 4.84
C PRO A 349 22.11 17.62 5.78
N ASN A 350 22.63 18.38 6.74
CA ASN A 350 21.88 19.15 7.75
C ASN A 350 20.93 20.25 7.19
N ASN A 351 20.47 20.17 5.95
CA ASN A 351 19.63 21.18 5.31
C ASN A 351 18.23 20.63 5.01
N ASN A 352 17.22 21.39 5.40
CA ASN A 352 15.77 21.15 5.35
C ASN A 352 15.16 21.02 3.93
N ASP A 353 15.89 20.49 2.95
CA ASP A 353 15.39 20.37 1.57
C ASP A 353 15.00 18.92 1.26
N ASP A 354 13.79 18.53 1.66
CA ASP A 354 13.21 17.18 1.56
C ASP A 354 12.74 16.85 0.12
N ASN A 355 13.30 17.53 -0.89
CA ASN A 355 12.93 17.48 -2.30
C ASN A 355 13.62 16.36 -3.12
N GLN A 356 14.36 15.46 -2.48
CA GLN A 356 14.97 14.33 -3.21
C GLN A 356 13.97 13.17 -3.46
N PRO A 357 13.89 12.65 -4.71
CA PRO A 357 13.06 11.50 -5.11
C PRO A 357 13.36 10.23 -4.33
N ARG A 358 12.35 9.39 -4.08
CA ARG A 358 12.49 8.14 -3.31
C ARG A 358 11.80 6.97 -4.02
N PRO A 359 12.48 5.85 -4.29
CA PRO A 359 11.84 4.64 -4.82
C PRO A 359 11.27 3.80 -3.67
N LEU A 360 10.02 3.36 -3.75
CA LEU A 360 9.44 2.28 -2.94
C LEU A 360 9.23 1.03 -3.82
N GLU A 361 9.15 -0.16 -3.20
CA GLU A 361 8.71 -1.39 -3.88
C GLU A 361 7.40 -1.12 -4.62
N GLU A 362 7.40 -1.34 -5.94
CA GLU A 362 6.32 -1.14 -6.91
C GLU A 362 5.01 -0.59 -6.31
N SER A 363 4.88 0.74 -6.29
CA SER A 363 3.57 1.39 -6.26
C SER A 363 3.27 1.83 -7.67
N TYR A 364 2.48 1.03 -8.38
CA TYR A 364 1.76 1.51 -9.55
C TYR A 364 0.54 2.24 -9.03
N ALA A 365 0.46 3.55 -9.23
CA ALA A 365 -0.80 4.23 -8.98
C ALA A 365 -1.82 3.80 -10.04
N GLU A 366 -2.99 3.44 -9.54
CA GLU A 366 -4.11 2.95 -10.32
C GLU A 366 -4.75 4.09 -11.13
N LEU A 367 -5.27 3.77 -12.31
CA LEU A 367 -6.35 4.57 -12.88
C LEU A 367 -7.62 4.23 -12.11
N SER A 368 -7.95 5.07 -11.13
CA SER A 368 -9.34 5.21 -10.72
C SER A 368 -10.07 5.89 -11.88
N THR A 369 -11.04 5.20 -12.50
CA THR A 369 -12.02 5.84 -13.39
C THR A 369 -13.03 6.66 -12.58
N SER A 370 -12.61 7.25 -11.46
CA SER A 370 -13.34 8.33 -10.82
C SER A 370 -13.39 9.46 -11.84
N THR A 371 -14.47 9.50 -12.60
CA THR A 371 -14.95 10.70 -13.26
C THR A 371 -14.85 11.83 -12.26
N PHE A 372 -13.95 12.77 -12.53
CA PHE A 372 -14.02 14.11 -11.96
C PHE A 372 -15.40 14.65 -12.32
N HIS A 373 -16.34 14.52 -11.41
CA HIS A 373 -17.53 15.36 -11.42
C HIS A 373 -17.23 16.50 -10.47
N LEU A 374 -16.63 17.55 -11.03
CA LEU A 374 -16.99 18.89 -10.62
C LEU A 374 -18.49 18.97 -10.85
N ASP A 375 -19.27 18.71 -9.80
CA ASP A 375 -20.66 19.14 -9.81
C ASP A 375 -20.58 20.63 -10.10
N THR A 376 -20.95 21.01 -11.32
CA THR A 376 -21.27 22.38 -11.66
C THR A 376 -22.26 22.77 -10.56
N MET A 377 -21.84 23.71 -9.70
CA MET A 377 -22.76 24.47 -8.87
C MET A 377 -23.66 25.23 -9.85
N SER A 378 -24.63 24.52 -10.39
CA SER A 378 -25.73 25.11 -11.13
C SER A 378 -26.50 25.90 -10.11
N GLU A 379 -26.22 27.20 -10.14
CA GLU A 379 -27.12 28.32 -9.84
C GLU A 379 -28.43 27.89 -9.19
N ASN A 380 -28.57 28.21 -7.91
CA ASN A 380 -29.87 28.45 -7.32
C ASN A 380 -29.77 29.68 -6.41
N ASN A 381 -30.05 30.83 -7.03
CA ASN A 381 -30.50 32.13 -6.51
C ASN A 381 -29.79 32.77 -5.32
#